data_AF-A0A834C863-F1
#
_entry.id   AF-A0A834C863-F1
#
_cell.length_a   1.000
_cell.length_b   1.000
_cell.length_c   1.000
_cell.angle_alpha   90.00
_cell.angle_beta   90.00
_cell.angle_gamma   90.00
#
_symmetry.space_group_name_H-M   'P 1'
#
loop_
_entity.id
_entity.type
_entity.pdbx_description
1 polymer ?
#
loop_
_entity_poly.entity_id
_entity_poly.type
_entity_poly.pdbx_seq_one_letter_code
_entity_poly.pdbx_strand_id
1 'polypeptide(L)'
;MRVLVVFALGVLGFSLAEGRVVTKCELRQRLFQVIATLPQSAQQSGLKADDIVAKIVCHAEQGSNFTTSLVTEVGGGEDNGAQHGAMSSTEPPHARKRRQSNHGQSSGEDDDVWALYGLFQLSSPQFCSSGENASPNICQTSCNNFIDDDITDDISCVLKILTDLLENGFRSEHWKELKKMIKVMFQEKCRAVQAKEYFAACQ
;
A
#
# COMPACT_ATOMS: atom_id res chain seq x y z
N MET A 1 -20.29 59.09 -6.34
CA MET A 1 -20.03 57.74 -5.80
C MET A 1 -19.64 56.85 -6.95
N ARG A 2 -18.41 56.33 -7.00
CA ARG A 2 -17.96 55.37 -8.01
C ARG A 2 -18.07 53.98 -7.38
N VAL A 3 -18.99 53.15 -7.89
CA VAL A 3 -19.15 51.76 -7.43
C VAL A 3 -18.13 50.92 -8.20
N LEU A 4 -17.10 50.44 -7.49
CA LEU A 4 -16.16 49.46 -8.02
C LEU A 4 -16.83 48.08 -7.91
N VAL A 5 -17.23 47.53 -9.06
CA VAL A 5 -17.69 46.14 -9.15
C VAL A 5 -16.46 45.26 -9.27
N VAL A 6 -16.10 44.58 -8.18
CA VAL A 6 -15.04 43.57 -8.15
C VAL A 6 -15.65 42.26 -8.63
N PHE A 7 -15.32 41.84 -9.85
CA PHE A 7 -15.61 40.49 -10.32
C PHE A 7 -14.63 39.52 -9.67
N ALA A 8 -15.08 38.83 -8.63
CA ALA A 8 -14.37 37.67 -8.09
C ALA A 8 -14.67 36.46 -9.00
N LEU A 9 -13.76 36.17 -9.93
CA LEU A 9 -13.78 34.89 -10.64
C LEU A 9 -13.20 33.83 -9.70
N GLY A 10 -14.09 33.09 -9.05
CA GLY A 10 -13.72 31.87 -8.33
C GLY A 10 -13.30 30.80 -9.34
N VAL A 11 -11.99 30.60 -9.49
CA VAL A 11 -11.48 29.40 -10.15
C VAL A 11 -11.61 28.27 -9.15
N LEU A 12 -12.68 27.48 -9.27
CA LEU A 12 -12.71 26.14 -8.71
C LEU A 12 -11.67 25.33 -9.49
N GLY A 13 -10.44 25.29 -8.97
CA GLY A 13 -9.41 24.38 -9.43
C GLY A 13 -9.87 22.95 -9.11
N PHE A 14 -10.52 22.31 -10.08
CA PHE A 14 -10.51 20.86 -10.13
C PHE A 14 -9.07 20.46 -10.43
N SER A 15 -8.33 20.03 -9.41
CA SER A 15 -7.12 19.24 -9.64
C SER A 15 -7.58 17.95 -10.31
N LEU A 16 -7.56 17.92 -11.64
CA LEU A 16 -7.52 16.67 -12.38
C LEU A 16 -6.26 15.97 -11.87
N ALA A 17 -6.41 14.91 -11.08
CA ALA A 17 -5.31 14.03 -10.75
C ALA A 17 -4.88 13.35 -12.06
N GLU A 18 -4.00 13.99 -12.81
CA GLU A 18 -3.40 13.47 -14.03
C GLU A 18 -2.26 12.55 -13.61
N GLY A 19 -2.39 11.24 -13.80
CA GLY A 19 -1.30 10.30 -13.55
C GLY A 19 -0.34 10.16 -14.74
N ARG A 20 0.83 9.56 -14.50
CA ARG A 20 1.85 9.30 -15.52
C ARG A 20 2.55 7.95 -15.32
N VAL A 21 3.38 7.58 -16.29
CA VAL A 21 4.31 6.44 -16.16
C VAL A 21 5.70 6.97 -15.83
N VAL A 22 6.24 6.54 -14.70
CA VAL A 22 7.60 6.88 -14.25
C VAL A 22 8.60 5.93 -14.91
N THR A 23 9.76 6.43 -15.33
CA THR A 23 10.78 5.51 -15.87
C THR A 23 11.54 4.80 -14.75
N LYS A 24 12.02 3.57 -15.00
CA LYS A 24 12.87 2.80 -14.06
C LYS A 24 14.05 3.62 -13.53
N CYS A 25 14.69 4.40 -14.40
CA CYS A 25 15.88 5.17 -14.07
C CYS A 25 15.56 6.47 -13.33
N GLU A 26 14.45 7.13 -13.67
CA GLU A 26 13.94 8.27 -12.90
C GLU A 26 13.62 7.86 -11.46
N LEU A 27 12.89 6.75 -11.29
CA LEU A 27 12.51 6.27 -9.96
C LEU A 27 13.74 5.87 -9.13
N ARG A 28 14.71 5.17 -9.76
CA ARG A 28 16.02 4.88 -9.15
C ARG A 28 16.69 6.16 -8.64
N GLN A 29 16.79 7.19 -9.49
CA GLN A 29 17.49 8.42 -9.15
C GLN A 29 16.82 9.14 -7.97
N ARG A 30 15.50 9.28 -8.01
CA ARG A 30 14.72 9.91 -6.94
C ARG A 30 14.88 9.16 -5.62
N LEU A 31 14.80 7.83 -5.62
CA LEU A 31 14.95 7.01 -4.42
C LEU A 31 16.38 7.04 -3.86
N PHE A 32 17.40 6.96 -4.73
CA PHE A 32 18.79 6.96 -4.29
C PHE A 32 19.17 8.25 -3.55
N GLN A 33 18.69 9.40 -4.03
CA GLN A 33 18.94 10.70 -3.40
C GLN A 33 18.46 10.75 -1.95
N VAL A 34 17.30 10.13 -1.66
CA VAL A 34 16.73 10.19 -0.32
C VAL A 34 17.23 9.04 0.56
N ILE A 35 17.45 7.82 0.01
CA ILE A 35 18.04 6.71 0.77
C ILE A 35 19.47 7.04 1.24
N ALA A 36 20.23 7.82 0.47
CA ALA A 36 21.56 8.30 0.88
C ALA A 36 21.52 9.19 2.14
N THR A 37 20.36 9.76 2.48
CA THR A 37 20.18 10.58 3.69
C THR A 37 19.76 9.78 4.93
N LEU A 38 19.48 8.48 4.79
CA LEU A 38 19.09 7.65 5.92
C LEU A 38 20.26 7.41 6.88
N PRO A 39 20.01 7.34 8.21
CA PRO A 39 21.06 7.12 9.21
C PRO A 39 21.87 5.84 8.97
N GLN A 40 23.19 5.87 9.17
CA GLN A 40 24.08 4.72 8.95
C GLN A 40 23.75 3.48 9.81
N SER A 41 23.02 3.65 10.92
CA SER A 41 22.50 2.53 11.73
C SER A 41 21.60 1.59 10.90
N ALA A 42 20.90 2.11 9.89
CA ALA A 42 20.09 1.33 8.95
C ALA A 42 20.91 0.52 7.93
N GLN A 43 22.16 0.91 7.66
CA GLN A 43 23.03 0.23 6.69
C GLN A 43 23.74 -1.00 7.28
N GLN A 44 23.65 -1.20 8.61
CA GLN A 44 24.31 -2.30 9.32
C GLN A 44 23.68 -3.68 9.04
N SER A 45 22.57 -3.74 8.29
CA SER A 45 21.86 -4.98 7.94
C SER A 45 22.54 -5.81 6.84
N GLY A 46 23.69 -5.37 6.30
CA GLY A 46 24.41 -6.07 5.23
C GLY A 46 23.82 -5.89 3.82
N LEU A 47 22.76 -5.10 3.67
CA LEU A 47 22.21 -4.70 2.36
C LEU A 47 22.76 -3.32 1.96
N LYS A 48 23.28 -3.21 0.73
CA LYS A 48 23.72 -1.92 0.17
C LYS A 48 22.51 -1.05 -0.14
N ALA A 49 22.65 0.27 0.02
CA ALA A 49 21.61 1.25 -0.30
C ALA A 49 21.06 1.07 -1.72
N ASP A 50 21.93 0.83 -2.71
CA ASP A 50 21.54 0.56 -4.09
C ASP A 50 20.66 -0.68 -4.24
N ASP A 51 20.96 -1.76 -3.50
CA ASP A 51 20.18 -3.00 -3.55
C ASP A 51 18.81 -2.81 -2.90
N ILE A 52 18.69 -1.92 -1.91
CA ILE A 52 17.40 -1.52 -1.35
C ILE A 52 16.59 -0.74 -2.40
N VAL A 53 17.20 0.25 -3.06
CA VAL A 53 16.57 0.99 -4.17
C VAL A 53 16.09 0.02 -5.26
N ALA A 54 16.93 -0.94 -5.66
CA ALA A 54 16.59 -1.92 -6.69
C ALA A 54 15.35 -2.75 -6.34
N LYS A 55 15.21 -3.13 -5.07
CA LYS A 55 14.04 -3.86 -4.61
C LYS A 55 12.76 -3.01 -4.62
N ILE A 56 12.84 -1.75 -4.20
CA ILE A 56 11.71 -0.80 -4.24
C ILE A 56 11.28 -0.53 -5.68
N VAL A 57 12.23 -0.29 -6.59
CA VAL A 57 11.92 -0.07 -8.01
C VAL A 57 11.33 -1.33 -8.64
N CYS A 58 11.84 -2.52 -8.31
CA CYS A 58 11.26 -3.78 -8.75
C CYS A 58 9.80 -3.93 -8.26
N HIS A 59 9.50 -3.52 -7.04
CA HIS A 59 8.11 -3.53 -6.55
C HIS A 59 7.19 -2.65 -7.39
N ALA A 60 7.61 -1.42 -7.68
CA ALA A 60 6.84 -0.53 -8.56
C ALA A 60 6.67 -1.14 -9.96
N GLU A 61 7.70 -1.81 -10.49
CA GLU A 61 7.59 -2.53 -11.78
C GLU A 61 6.56 -3.65 -11.73
N GLN A 62 6.57 -4.47 -10.67
CA GLN A 62 5.67 -5.63 -10.55
C GLN A 62 4.25 -5.26 -10.12
N GLY A 63 4.10 -4.19 -9.35
CA GLY A 63 2.83 -3.77 -8.76
C GLY A 63 2.04 -2.84 -9.66
N SER A 64 2.69 -1.85 -10.26
CA SER A 64 2.02 -0.80 -11.04
C SER A 64 2.52 -0.66 -12.47
N ASN A 65 3.55 -1.42 -12.85
CA ASN A 65 4.29 -1.20 -14.09
C ASN A 65 4.71 0.28 -14.23
N PHE A 66 5.08 0.88 -13.09
CA PHE A 66 5.44 2.29 -12.94
C PHE A 66 4.32 3.32 -13.20
N THR A 67 3.06 2.91 -13.21
CA THR A 67 1.90 3.81 -13.41
C THR A 67 1.52 4.47 -12.08
N THR A 68 1.50 5.80 -12.03
CA THR A 68 1.14 6.53 -10.80
C THR A 68 -0.37 6.52 -10.55
N SER A 69 -1.23 6.58 -11.56
CA SER A 69 -2.70 6.58 -11.35
C SER A 69 -3.35 5.21 -11.12
N LEU A 70 -2.57 4.15 -10.83
CA LEU A 70 -3.14 2.81 -10.70
C LEU A 70 -3.86 2.64 -9.36
N VAL A 71 -5.13 2.24 -9.42
CA VAL A 71 -5.91 1.78 -8.26
C VAL A 71 -6.30 0.32 -8.46
N THR A 72 -5.99 -0.53 -7.49
CA THR A 72 -6.34 -1.96 -7.51
C THR A 72 -7.29 -2.27 -6.36
N GLU A 73 -8.53 -2.62 -6.68
CA GLU A 73 -9.52 -3.09 -5.70
C GLU A 73 -9.18 -4.51 -5.22
N VAL A 74 -9.16 -4.71 -3.90
CA VAL A 74 -8.95 -6.02 -3.28
C VAL A 74 -10.19 -6.35 -2.44
N GLY A 75 -11.18 -7.00 -3.08
CA GLY A 75 -12.42 -7.46 -2.44
C GLY A 75 -12.42 -8.97 -2.18
N GLY A 76 -13.09 -9.39 -1.09
CA GLY A 76 -13.31 -10.78 -0.70
C GLY A 76 -14.03 -11.57 -1.79
N GLY A 77 -13.49 -12.71 -2.18
CA GLY A 77 -13.98 -13.49 -3.31
C GLY A 77 -15.40 -14.04 -3.08
N GLU A 78 -16.32 -13.69 -3.97
CA GLU A 78 -17.43 -14.56 -4.34
C GLU A 78 -16.87 -15.73 -5.16
N ASP A 79 -16.70 -16.90 -4.54
CA ASP A 79 -16.49 -18.15 -5.28
C ASP A 79 -17.85 -18.83 -5.50
N ASN A 80 -18.50 -18.49 -6.63
CA ASN A 80 -19.68 -19.21 -7.11
C ASN A 80 -19.26 -20.52 -7.81
N GLY A 81 -18.85 -21.50 -7.00
CA GLY A 81 -18.55 -22.86 -7.43
C GLY A 81 -19.75 -23.79 -7.26
N ALA A 82 -20.61 -23.86 -8.28
CA ALA A 82 -21.51 -25.00 -8.44
C ALA A 82 -20.69 -26.27 -8.79
N GLN A 83 -20.95 -27.40 -8.11
CA GLN A 83 -21.25 -28.71 -8.70
C GLN A 83 -21.28 -29.87 -7.67
N HIS A 84 -22.44 -30.55 -7.67
CA HIS A 84 -22.69 -31.99 -7.49
C HIS A 84 -22.02 -32.84 -6.39
N GLY A 85 -22.89 -33.44 -5.55
CA GLY A 85 -22.60 -34.70 -4.86
C GLY A 85 -23.72 -35.15 -3.93
N ALA A 86 -24.61 -36.03 -4.40
CA ALA A 86 -25.69 -36.60 -3.62
C ALA A 86 -25.26 -37.82 -2.77
N MET A 87 -26.00 -38.01 -1.67
CA MET A 87 -26.49 -39.30 -1.11
C MET A 87 -25.87 -39.84 0.20
N SER A 88 -26.77 -39.93 1.20
CA SER A 88 -27.12 -41.14 2.00
C SER A 88 -26.80 -41.16 3.51
N SER A 89 -27.79 -41.64 4.25
CA SER A 89 -28.09 -41.48 5.68
C SER A 89 -27.72 -42.70 6.53
N THR A 90 -27.35 -42.54 7.82
CA THR A 90 -27.76 -43.42 8.96
C THR A 90 -27.45 -42.78 10.34
N GLU A 91 -28.15 -43.25 11.40
CA GLU A 91 -28.63 -42.61 12.65
C GLU A 91 -27.71 -42.60 13.94
N PRO A 92 -28.16 -42.00 15.10
CA PRO A 92 -27.37 -41.53 16.29
C PRO A 92 -27.42 -42.54 17.50
N PRO A 93 -27.12 -42.28 18.81
CA PRO A 93 -26.91 -41.02 19.59
C PRO A 93 -25.76 -41.02 20.62
N HIS A 94 -25.34 -39.84 21.14
CA HIS A 94 -24.97 -39.66 22.57
C HIS A 94 -24.98 -38.18 22.99
N ALA A 95 -25.53 -37.95 24.18
CA ALA A 95 -25.85 -36.67 24.78
C ALA A 95 -24.63 -35.88 25.31
N ARG A 96 -24.70 -34.54 25.32
CA ARG A 96 -24.81 -33.72 26.55
C ARG A 96 -24.62 -32.20 26.33
N LYS A 97 -25.40 -31.46 27.15
CA LYS A 97 -25.22 -30.09 27.66
C LYS A 97 -25.52 -28.90 26.75
N ARG A 98 -26.80 -28.56 26.79
CA ARG A 98 -27.37 -27.20 26.71
C ARG A 98 -26.59 -26.24 27.65
N ARG A 99 -25.86 -25.29 27.07
CA ARG A 99 -25.50 -24.02 27.72
C ARG A 99 -26.15 -22.91 26.91
N GLN A 100 -27.21 -22.33 27.47
CA GLN A 100 -27.67 -21.01 27.05
C GLN A 100 -26.65 -20.00 27.59
N SER A 101 -26.01 -19.26 26.70
CA SER A 101 -25.50 -17.93 26.98
C SER A 101 -25.95 -17.01 25.86
N ASN A 102 -26.52 -15.89 26.31
CA ASN A 102 -27.28 -14.90 25.57
C ASN A 102 -26.54 -14.23 24.43
N HIS A 103 -27.35 -13.80 23.45
CA HIS A 103 -27.23 -12.60 22.61
C HIS A 103 -25.84 -11.99 22.41
N GLY A 104 -25.37 -12.13 21.18
CA GLY A 104 -25.51 -11.03 20.23
C GLY A 104 -24.48 -9.92 20.37
N GLN A 105 -23.32 -10.15 19.76
CA GLN A 105 -22.68 -9.11 18.96
C GLN A 105 -21.83 -9.81 17.89
N SER A 106 -22.51 -10.23 16.82
CA SER A 106 -21.90 -10.26 15.50
C SER A 106 -21.70 -8.79 15.14
N SER A 107 -20.54 -8.24 15.48
CA SER A 107 -19.99 -7.14 14.70
C SER A 107 -19.51 -7.78 13.41
N GLY A 108 -20.07 -7.35 12.29
CA GLY A 108 -19.82 -7.91 10.98
C GLY A 108 -18.33 -8.13 10.75
N GLU A 109 -18.02 -9.27 10.15
CA GLU A 109 -16.86 -9.33 9.27
C GLU A 109 -17.23 -8.39 8.12
N ASP A 110 -16.92 -7.11 8.30
CA ASP A 110 -16.89 -6.18 7.18
C ASP A 110 -15.83 -6.78 6.25
N ASP A 111 -16.28 -7.37 5.14
CA ASP A 111 -15.44 -7.57 3.96
C ASP A 111 -15.03 -6.17 3.48
N ASP A 112 -14.14 -5.53 4.24
CA ASP A 112 -13.62 -4.20 3.96
C ASP A 112 -12.92 -4.32 2.61
N VAL A 113 -13.60 -3.88 1.55
CA VAL A 113 -12.97 -3.69 0.25
C VAL A 113 -11.86 -2.68 0.46
N TRP A 114 -10.62 -3.13 0.36
CA TRP A 114 -9.45 -2.29 0.50
C TRP A 114 -8.80 -2.14 -0.86
N ALA A 115 -8.42 -0.91 -1.21
CA ALA A 115 -7.78 -0.62 -2.48
C ALA A 115 -6.29 -0.33 -2.28
N LEU A 116 -5.50 -0.65 -3.30
CA LEU A 116 -4.09 -0.32 -3.41
C LEU A 116 -3.93 0.87 -4.35
N TYR A 117 -3.13 1.84 -3.95
CA TYR A 117 -3.00 3.12 -4.65
C TYR A 117 -1.58 3.32 -5.12
N GLY A 118 -1.48 3.84 -6.34
CA GLY A 118 -0.31 4.55 -6.75
C GLY A 118 0.83 3.69 -7.26
N LEU A 119 1.95 4.37 -7.48
CA LEU A 119 3.19 3.79 -7.98
C LEU A 119 3.64 2.57 -7.16
N PHE A 120 3.42 2.60 -5.84
CA PHE A 120 3.85 1.56 -4.91
C PHE A 120 2.71 0.67 -4.39
N GLN A 121 1.48 0.85 -4.89
CA GLN A 121 0.31 0.05 -4.51
C GLN A 121 0.12 0.00 -2.97
N LEU A 122 0.00 1.18 -2.35
CA LEU A 122 -0.18 1.38 -0.91
C LEU A 122 -1.65 1.25 -0.51
N SER A 123 -1.97 0.53 0.57
CA SER A 123 -3.36 0.24 0.96
C SER A 123 -4.08 1.35 1.74
N SER A 124 -5.38 1.57 1.45
CA SER A 124 -6.21 2.66 2.03
C SER A 124 -6.79 2.51 3.44
N PRO A 125 -6.59 1.42 4.21
CA PRO A 125 -6.73 1.56 5.66
C PRO A 125 -5.41 1.96 6.32
N GLN A 126 -4.27 1.51 5.81
CA GLN A 126 -3.02 1.60 6.57
C GLN A 126 -2.20 2.85 6.26
N PHE A 127 -2.07 3.26 5.00
CA PHE A 127 -1.04 4.24 4.60
C PHE A 127 -1.58 5.61 4.28
N CYS A 128 -2.75 5.67 3.68
CA CYS A 128 -3.46 6.90 3.35
C CYS A 128 -4.90 6.83 3.85
N SER A 129 -5.60 7.95 3.80
CA SER A 129 -7.05 8.00 4.05
C SER A 129 -7.83 8.27 2.77
N SER A 130 -8.86 7.46 2.51
CA SER A 130 -9.87 7.71 1.47
C SER A 130 -11.03 8.58 1.96
N GLY A 131 -11.08 8.94 3.25
CA GLY A 131 -12.16 9.70 3.86
C GLY A 131 -13.41 8.89 4.23
N GLU A 132 -13.42 7.58 3.94
CA GLU A 132 -14.58 6.71 4.14
C GLU A 132 -14.64 6.13 5.57
N ASN A 133 -13.48 5.74 6.15
CA ASN A 133 -13.39 5.07 7.45
C ASN A 133 -12.19 5.58 8.29
N ALA A 134 -12.24 5.31 9.60
CA ALA A 134 -11.10 5.56 10.49
C ALA A 134 -9.92 4.66 10.10
N SER A 135 -8.88 5.26 9.55
CA SER A 135 -7.67 4.60 9.04
C SER A 135 -6.45 4.99 9.89
N PRO A 136 -5.54 4.06 10.24
CA PRO A 136 -4.23 4.39 10.78
C PRO A 136 -3.51 5.53 10.05
N ASN A 137 -3.64 5.60 8.72
CA ASN A 137 -3.08 6.66 7.88
C ASN A 137 -1.62 6.99 8.25
N ILE A 138 -0.76 5.97 8.18
CA ILE A 138 0.64 6.05 8.61
C ILE A 138 1.37 7.20 7.91
N CYS A 139 1.06 7.47 6.65
CA CYS A 139 1.70 8.53 5.87
C CYS A 139 1.00 9.89 6.01
N GLN A 140 -0.08 9.96 6.77
CA GLN A 140 -0.81 11.19 7.11
C GLN A 140 -1.20 12.01 5.87
N THR A 141 -1.67 11.30 4.83
CA THR A 141 -1.99 11.88 3.52
C THR A 141 -3.31 11.34 2.97
N SER A 142 -3.85 11.99 1.93
CA SER A 142 -4.99 11.46 1.18
C SER A 142 -4.52 10.43 0.16
N CYS A 143 -5.30 9.38 -0.09
CA CYS A 143 -4.96 8.41 -1.13
C CYS A 143 -4.94 9.02 -2.54
N ASN A 144 -5.60 10.18 -2.74
CA ASN A 144 -5.56 10.92 -4.00
C ASN A 144 -4.17 11.46 -4.34
N ASN A 145 -3.34 11.73 -3.33
CA ASN A 145 -1.99 12.22 -3.57
C ASN A 145 -1.07 11.10 -4.11
N PHE A 146 -1.39 9.84 -3.83
CA PHE A 146 -0.64 8.70 -4.40
C PHE A 146 -1.00 8.37 -5.85
N ILE A 147 -2.01 9.04 -6.44
CA ILE A 147 -2.48 8.75 -7.80
C ILE A 147 -2.33 9.93 -8.77
N ASP A 148 -1.60 10.97 -8.37
CA ASP A 148 -1.25 12.11 -9.21
C ASP A 148 0.10 11.89 -9.94
N ASP A 149 0.68 12.93 -10.54
CA ASP A 149 1.95 12.87 -11.25
C ASP A 149 3.19 13.11 -10.37
N ASP A 150 3.02 13.68 -9.18
CA ASP A 150 4.09 14.04 -8.25
C ASP A 150 4.37 12.91 -7.25
N ILE A 151 5.33 12.07 -7.60
CA ILE A 151 5.74 10.93 -6.77
C ILE A 151 6.51 11.28 -5.49
N THR A 152 6.57 12.55 -5.10
CA THR A 152 7.36 12.99 -3.94
C THR A 152 6.76 12.49 -2.63
N ASP A 153 5.44 12.51 -2.49
CA ASP A 153 4.74 12.02 -1.30
C ASP A 153 4.69 10.48 -1.27
N ASP A 154 4.54 9.83 -2.43
CA ASP A 154 4.69 8.38 -2.61
C ASP A 154 6.05 7.89 -2.05
N ILE A 155 7.14 8.51 -2.52
CA ILE A 155 8.50 8.16 -2.10
C ILE A 155 8.68 8.44 -0.61
N SER A 156 8.19 9.58 -0.13
CA SER A 156 8.28 9.95 1.28
C SER A 156 7.56 8.96 2.19
N CYS A 157 6.41 8.44 1.75
CA CYS A 157 5.65 7.42 2.47
C CYS A 157 6.44 6.10 2.58
N VAL A 158 6.96 5.58 1.45
CA VAL A 158 7.77 4.34 1.43
C VAL A 158 9.01 4.47 2.33
N LEU A 159 9.65 5.64 2.34
CA LEU A 159 10.81 5.87 3.19
C LEU A 159 10.45 5.98 4.67
N LYS A 160 9.33 6.61 5.01
CA LYS A 160 8.82 6.62 6.39
C LYS A 160 8.62 5.21 6.91
N ILE A 161 8.02 4.34 6.10
CA ILE A 161 7.83 2.91 6.39
C ILE A 161 9.17 2.19 6.59
N LEU A 162 10.14 2.40 5.70
CA LEU A 162 11.47 1.79 5.79
C LEU A 162 12.23 2.27 7.04
N THR A 163 12.17 3.57 7.35
CA THR A 163 12.82 4.14 8.53
C THR A 163 12.18 3.59 9.81
N ASP A 164 10.84 3.57 9.90
CA ASP A 164 10.14 3.01 11.04
C ASP A 164 10.50 1.53 11.25
N LEU A 165 10.60 0.77 10.16
CA LEU A 165 11.07 -0.62 10.19
C LEU A 165 12.50 -0.73 10.74
N LEU A 166 13.41 0.13 10.29
CA LEU A 166 14.82 0.05 10.65
C LEU A 166 15.09 0.52 12.09
N GLU A 167 14.36 1.52 12.55
CA GLU A 167 14.52 2.09 13.90
C GLU A 167 13.76 1.30 14.96
N ASN A 168 12.51 0.94 14.68
CA ASN A 168 11.62 0.30 15.65
C ASN A 168 11.54 -1.22 15.47
N GLY A 169 11.83 -1.74 14.29
CA GLY A 169 11.83 -3.18 14.00
C GLY A 169 10.53 -3.86 14.45
N PHE A 170 10.65 -4.99 15.13
CA PHE A 170 9.52 -5.75 15.69
C PHE A 170 8.73 -5.00 16.78
N ARG A 171 9.18 -3.81 17.22
CA ARG A 171 8.60 -3.06 18.34
C ARG A 171 7.55 -2.02 17.90
N SER A 172 7.32 -1.83 16.61
CA SER A 172 6.27 -0.92 16.13
C SER A 172 4.88 -1.42 16.55
N GLU A 173 4.01 -0.51 17.01
CA GLU A 173 2.61 -0.81 17.39
C GLU A 173 1.83 -1.50 16.25
N HIS A 174 2.21 -1.25 14.99
CA HIS A 174 1.58 -1.78 13.78
C HIS A 174 2.40 -2.86 13.05
N TRP A 175 3.31 -3.56 13.74
CA TRP A 175 4.29 -4.48 13.13
C TRP A 175 3.68 -5.54 12.22
N LYS A 176 2.50 -6.09 12.58
CA LYS A 176 1.83 -7.12 11.78
C LYS A 176 1.44 -6.60 10.39
N GLU A 177 0.92 -5.38 10.31
CA GLU A 177 0.51 -4.78 9.04
C GLU A 177 1.71 -4.23 8.27
N LEU A 178 2.68 -3.63 8.96
CA LEU A 178 3.94 -3.21 8.36
C LEU A 178 4.65 -4.40 7.71
N LYS A 179 4.70 -5.56 8.39
CA LYS A 179 5.32 -6.79 7.89
C LYS A 179 4.58 -7.37 6.69
N LYS A 180 3.25 -7.41 6.71
CA LYS A 180 2.46 -7.87 5.55
C LYS A 180 2.69 -6.94 4.36
N MET A 181 2.66 -5.63 4.56
CA MET A 181 2.93 -4.69 3.50
C MET A 181 4.36 -4.82 3.00
N ILE A 182 5.37 -4.95 3.86
CA ILE A 182 6.76 -5.23 3.43
C ILE A 182 6.82 -6.54 2.63
N LYS A 183 6.10 -7.60 3.02
CA LYS A 183 6.05 -8.83 2.23
C LYS A 183 5.44 -8.60 0.83
N VAL A 184 4.47 -7.70 0.72
CA VAL A 184 3.85 -7.31 -0.56
C VAL A 184 4.77 -6.37 -1.36
N MET A 185 5.43 -5.41 -0.71
CA MET A 185 6.43 -4.48 -1.27
C MET A 185 7.72 -5.18 -1.67
N PHE A 186 8.04 -6.31 -1.07
CA PHE A 186 9.23 -7.09 -1.38
C PHE A 186 8.78 -8.49 -1.83
N GLN A 187 8.07 -8.50 -2.96
CA GLN A 187 7.64 -9.74 -3.62
C GLN A 187 8.83 -10.68 -3.82
N GLU A 188 8.57 -11.99 -3.85
CA GLU A 188 9.64 -13.00 -4.01
C GLU A 188 10.46 -12.77 -5.29
N LYS A 189 9.81 -12.32 -6.37
CA LYS A 189 10.46 -11.93 -7.64
C LYS A 189 11.52 -10.84 -7.46
N CYS A 190 11.29 -9.91 -6.53
CA CYS A 190 12.20 -8.80 -6.26
C CYS A 190 13.28 -9.14 -5.22
N ARG A 191 13.14 -10.25 -4.48
CA ARG A 191 14.07 -10.62 -3.40
C ARG A 191 15.50 -10.86 -3.92
N ALA A 192 15.64 -11.47 -5.10
CA ALA A 192 16.93 -11.81 -5.70
C ALA A 192 17.55 -10.68 -6.56
N VAL A 193 16.83 -9.57 -6.75
CA VAL A 193 17.30 -8.44 -7.56
C VAL A 193 18.56 -7.82 -6.94
N GLN A 194 19.57 -7.62 -7.78
CA GLN A 194 20.82 -6.91 -7.48
C GLN A 194 20.88 -5.62 -8.32
N ALA A 195 21.25 -4.51 -7.69
CA ALA A 195 21.19 -3.19 -8.31
C ALA A 195 22.06 -3.09 -9.57
N LYS A 196 23.25 -3.69 -9.54
CA LYS A 196 24.21 -3.65 -10.65
C LYS A 196 23.61 -4.19 -11.96
N GLU A 197 22.88 -5.30 -11.88
CA GLU A 197 22.29 -5.95 -13.05
C GLU A 197 20.95 -5.30 -13.42
N TYR A 198 20.12 -5.05 -12.41
CA TYR A 198 18.77 -4.51 -12.60
C TYR A 198 18.75 -3.10 -13.19
N PHE A 199 19.76 -2.30 -12.87
CA PHE A 199 19.92 -0.93 -13.38
C PHE A 199 21.00 -0.81 -14.46
N ALA A 200 21.44 -1.90 -15.09
CA ALA A 200 22.50 -1.86 -16.10
C ALA A 200 22.16 -0.95 -17.30
N ALA A 201 20.87 -0.76 -17.60
CA ALA A 201 20.39 0.14 -18.65
C ALA A 201 20.19 1.61 -18.20
N CYS A 202 20.30 1.88 -16.90
CA CYS A 202 20.21 3.23 -16.35
C CYS A 202 21.62 3.83 -16.29
N GLN A 203 21.97 4.53 -17.37
CA GLN A 203 23.22 5.28 -17.50
C GLN A 203 23.23 6.50 -16.58
#